data_AF-A0A6L9KVG0-F1
#
_entry.id   AF-A0A6L9KVG0-F1
#
_cell.length_a   1.000
_cell.length_b   1.000
_cell.length_c   1.000
_cell.angle_alpha   90.00
_cell.angle_beta   90.00
_cell.angle_gamma   90.00
#
_symmetry.space_group_name_H-M   'P 1'
#
loop_
_entity.id
_entity.type
_entity.pdbx_description
1 polymer ?
#
loop_
_entity_poly.entity_id
_entity_poly.type
_entity_poly.pdbx_seq_one_letter_code
_entity_poly.pdbx_strand_id
1 'polypeptide(L)' 'MKLPSRLFKSRHGVYYYRFQFQHETRRKERRISLHTKSPTIAKAKAFQVADINLDLYLNDSFSSSNGQPEAEVEGF' A
#
# COMPACT_ATOMS: atom_id res chain seq x y z
N MET A 1 7.61 9.28 -21.29
CA MET A 1 7.66 9.32 -19.81
C MET A 1 7.31 7.94 -19.25
N LYS A 2 8.30 7.17 -18.80
CA LYS A 2 8.12 5.87 -18.12
C LYS A 2 7.28 6.12 -16.86
N LEU A 3 6.09 5.54 -16.78
CA LEU A 3 5.23 5.69 -15.61
C LEU A 3 5.97 5.16 -14.38
N PRO A 4 5.90 5.83 -13.21
CA PRO A 4 6.32 5.21 -11.97
C PRO A 4 5.59 3.87 -11.87
N SER A 5 6.35 2.81 -11.60
CA SER A 5 6.13 1.39 -11.94
C SER A 5 4.83 0.74 -11.41
N ARG A 6 3.91 1.53 -10.87
CA ARG A 6 2.70 1.14 -10.14
C ARG A 6 1.41 1.60 -10.81
N LEU A 7 1.46 2.37 -11.91
CA LEU A 7 0.24 2.79 -12.62
C LEU A 7 -0.10 1.86 -13.78
N PHE A 8 -1.29 1.27 -13.76
CA PHE A 8 -1.76 0.31 -14.76
C PHE A 8 -3.12 0.72 -15.32
N LYS A 9 -3.41 0.28 -16.55
CA LYS A 9 -4.69 0.51 -17.22
C LYS A 9 -5.49 -0.78 -17.25
N SER A 10 -6.77 -0.72 -16.92
CA SER A 10 -7.69 -1.85 -17.03
C SER A 10 -8.16 -2.08 -18.47
N ARG A 11 -8.78 -3.24 -18.74
CA ARG A 11 -9.43 -3.53 -20.02
C ARG A 11 -10.51 -2.53 -20.41
N HIS A 12 -11.13 -1.85 -19.43
CA HIS A 12 -12.16 -0.83 -19.64
C HIS A 12 -11.57 0.59 -19.82
N GLY A 13 -10.24 0.69 -19.85
CA GLY A 13 -9.50 1.93 -20.06
C GLY A 13 -9.33 2.79 -18.81
N VAL A 14 -9.82 2.34 -17.65
CA VAL A 14 -9.68 3.03 -16.37
C VAL A 14 -8.34 2.71 -15.74
N TYR A 15 -7.62 3.73 -15.25
CA TYR A 15 -6.36 3.56 -14.56
C TYR A 15 -6.55 3.13 -13.10
N TYR A 16 -5.64 2.29 -12.62
CA TYR A 16 -5.53 1.87 -11.23
C TYR A 16 -4.07 1.85 -10.77
N TYR A 17 -3.84 2.14 -9.49
CA TYR A 17 -2.56 2.04 -8.83
C TYR A 17 -2.41 0.65 -8.20
N ARG A 18 -1.30 -0.03 -8.46
CA ARG A 18 -0.98 -1.36 -7.94
C ARG A 18 0.18 -1.26 -6.96
N PHE A 19 -0.10 -1.54 -5.70
CA PHE A 19 0.86 -1.55 -4.62
C PHE A 19 1.08 -2.99 -4.15
N GLN A 20 2.35 -3.40 -4.06
CA GLN A 20 2.74 -4.70 -3.55
C GLN A 20 3.60 -4.46 -2.33
N PHE A 21 3.29 -5.17 -1.25
CA PHE A 21 3.98 -5.06 0.02
C PHE A 21 4.16 -6.43 0.65
N GLN A 22 5.16 -6.53 1.50
CA GLN A 22 5.35 -7.69 2.35
C GLN A 22 4.70 -7.41 3.69
N HIS A 23 3.87 -8.34 4.14
CA HIS A 23 3.28 -8.33 5.47
C HIS A 23 3.63 -9.66 6.10
N GLU A 24 4.42 -9.62 7.18
CA GLU A 24 5.04 -10.80 7.79
C GLU A 24 5.82 -11.62 6.74
N THR A 25 5.38 -12.86 6.49
CA THR A 25 5.96 -13.82 5.54
C THR A 25 5.23 -13.89 4.20
N ARG A 26 4.15 -13.13 3.98
CA ARG A 26 3.36 -13.18 2.75
C ARG A 26 3.42 -11.89 1.94
N ARG A 27 3.63 -12.03 0.63
CA ARG A 27 3.51 -10.92 -0.33
C ARG A 27 2.04 -10.65 -0.61
N LYS A 28 1.57 -9.45 -0.29
CA LYS A 28 0.21 -8.98 -0.55
C LYS A 28 0.21 -7.95 -1.67
N GLU A 29 -0.92 -7.85 -2.37
CA GLU A 29 -1.16 -6.84 -3.40
C GLU A 29 -2.45 -6.08 -3.09
N ARG A 30 -2.39 -4.75 -3.20
CA ARG A 30 -3.55 -3.87 -3.13
C ARG A 30 -3.67 -3.11 -4.45
N ARG A 31 -4.89 -3.03 -4.97
CA ARG A 31 -5.24 -2.28 -6.19
C ARG A 31 -6.20 -1.18 -5.82
N ILE A 32 -5.90 0.05 -6.26
CA ILE A 32 -6.72 1.23 -5.99
C ILE A 32 -7.14 1.80 -7.34
N SER A 33 -8.44 1.79 -7.62
CA SER A 33 -8.99 2.42 -8.82
C SER A 33 -8.81 3.94 -8.74
N LEU A 34 -8.30 4.56 -9.81
CA LEU A 34 -8.17 6.02 -9.89
C LEU A 34 -9.36 6.69 -10.58
N HIS A 35 -10.31 5.86 -11.05
CA HIS A 35 -11.58 6.31 -11.66
C HIS A 35 -11.38 7.35 -12.77
N THR A 36 -10.33 7.17 -13.58
CA THR A 36 -10.05 8.06 -14.71
C THR A 36 -9.50 7.29 -15.89
N LYS A 37 -9.82 7.75 -17.09
CA LYS A 37 -9.24 7.28 -18.37
C LYS A 37 -8.14 8.20 -18.89
N SER A 38 -7.96 9.37 -18.27
CA SER A 38 -6.92 10.33 -18.66
C SER A 38 -5.58 9.96 -18.01
N PRO A 39 -4.51 9.78 -18.80
CA PRO A 39 -3.20 9.41 -18.27
C PRO A 39 -2.58 10.51 -17.38
N THR A 40 -2.82 11.78 -17.69
CA THR A 40 -2.30 12.92 -16.92
C THR A 40 -2.95 12.98 -15.53
N ILE A 41 -4.28 12.85 -15.48
CA ILE A 41 -5.03 12.82 -14.21
C ILE A 41 -4.66 11.56 -13.42
N ALA A 42 -4.51 10.41 -14.09
CA ALA A 42 -4.10 9.18 -13.46
C ALA A 42 -2.74 9.32 -12.78
N LYS A 43 -1.79 10.01 -13.41
CA LYS A 43 -0.48 10.30 -12.81
C LYS A 43 -0.59 11.14 -11.54
N ALA A 44 -1.31 12.26 -11.59
CA ALA A 44 -1.49 13.14 -10.43
C ALA A 44 -2.12 12.38 -9.24
N LYS A 45 -3.19 11.61 -9.50
CA LYS A 45 -3.83 10.76 -8.49
C LYS A 45 -2.90 9.66 -7.97
N ALA A 46 -2.08 9.06 -8.82
CA ALA A 46 -1.13 8.02 -8.41
C ALA A 46 -0.09 8.55 -7.43
N PHE A 47 0.38 9.80 -7.61
CA PHE A 47 1.29 10.43 -6.64
C PHE A 47 0.60 10.65 -5.28
N GLN A 48 -0.62 11.17 -5.26
CA GLN A 48 -1.40 11.35 -4.03
C GLN A 48 -1.65 10.01 -3.30
N VAL A 49 -2.00 8.97 -4.05
CA VAL A 49 -2.24 7.63 -3.49
C VAL A 49 -0.95 6.99 -2.98
N ALA A 50 0.19 7.24 -3.64
CA ALA A 50 1.48 6.72 -3.19
C ALA A 50 1.88 7.27 -1.82
N ASP A 51 1.64 8.57 -1.60
CA ASP A 51 1.91 9.26 -0.34
C ASP A 51 1.09 8.65 0.82
N ILE A 52 -0.23 8.58 0.63
CA ILE A 52 -1.16 8.02 1.61
C ILE A 52 -0.86 6.55 1.95
N ASN A 53 -0.50 5.72 0.95
CA ASN A 53 -0.22 4.31 1.22
C ASN A 53 1.12 4.10 1.95
N LEU A 54 2.08 5.00 1.78
CA LEU A 54 3.34 4.93 2.53
C LEU A 54 3.07 5.21 4.02
N ASP A 55 2.27 6.24 4.32
CA ASP A 55 1.88 6.58 5.69
C ASP A 55 1.09 5.44 6.36
N LEU A 56 0.11 4.86 5.66
CA LEU A 56 -0.65 3.72 6.19
C LEU A 56 0.24 2.51 6.49
N TYR A 57 1.22 2.21 5.61
CA TYR A 57 2.14 1.10 5.82
C TYR A 57 3.09 1.34 6.99
N LEU A 58 3.62 2.57 7.12
CA LEU A 58 4.48 2.94 8.24
C LEU A 58 3.71 2.88 9.57
N ASN A 59 2.49 3.39 9.60
CA ASN A 59 1.64 3.38 10.81
C ASN A 59 1.23 1.96 11.23
N ASP A 60 0.90 1.08 10.28
CA ASP A 60 0.64 -0.34 10.58
C ASP A 60 1.89 -1.02 11.15
N SER A 61 3.08 -0.67 10.64
CA SER A 61 4.36 -1.25 11.09
C SER A 61 4.76 -0.78 12.49
N PHE A 62 4.42 0.46 12.88
CA PHE A 62 4.68 1.01 14.22
C PHE A 62 3.67 0.51 15.27
N SER A 63 2.45 0.17 14.86
CA SER A 63 1.44 -0.42 15.75
C SER A 63 1.84 -1.83 16.23
N SER A 64 2.54 -2.61 15.40
CA SER A 64 2.99 -3.96 15.75
C SER A 64 4.18 -4.02 16.71
N SER A 65 4.84 -2.90 17.04
CA SER A 65 5.99 -2.90 17.98
C SER A 65 5.65 -2.66 19.45
N ASN A 66 4.37 -2.45 19.81
CA ASN A 66 3.95 -2.27 21.21
C ASN A 66 2.88 -3.30 21.58
N GLY A 67 3.29 -4.50 22.00
CA GLY A 67 2.32 -5.52 22.42
C GLY A 67 2.87 -6.89 22.80
N GLN A 68 3.91 -6.95 23.64
CA GLN A 68 4.11 -8.12 24.51
C GLN A 68 4.12 -7.63 25.96
N PRO A 69 3.11 -7.93 26.79
CA PRO A 69 3.33 -7.99 28.22
C PRO A 69 4.13 -9.29 28.50
N GLU A 70 5.38 -9.12 28.91
CA GLU A 70 6.11 -10.17 29.62
C GLU A 70 5.35 -10.43 30.93
N ALA A 71 4.52 -11.46 30.97
CA ALA A 71 3.91 -11.97 32.20
C ALA A 71 4.66 -13.24 32.61
N GLU A 72 5.67 -13.01 33.44
CA GLU A 72 6.08 -13.81 34.60
C GLU A 72 6.06 -15.34 34.46
N VAL A 73 7.27 -15.90 34.35
CA VAL A 73 7.57 -17.28 34.72
C VAL A 73 7.45 -17.37 36.25
N GLU A 74 6.31 -17.82 36.77
CA GLU A 74 6.27 -18.34 38.14
C GLU A 74 6.84 -19.75 38.14
N GLY A 75 8.07 -19.86 38.64
CA GLY A 75 8.60 -21.09 39.20
C GLY A 75 8.24 -21.15 40.69
N PHE A 76 7.61 -22.25 41.11
CA PHE A 76 8.03 -23.20 42.15
C PHE A 76 6.88 -24.17 42.45
#